data_AF-A0A1R0ZLW2-F1
#
_entry.id   AF-A0A1R0ZLW2-F1
#
_cell.length_a   1.000
_cell.length_b   1.000
_cell.length_c   1.000
_cell.angle_alpha   90.00
_cell.angle_beta   90.00
_cell.angle_gamma   90.00
#
_symmetry.space_group_name_H-M   'P 1'
#
loop_
_entity.id
_entity.type
_entity.pdbx_description
1 polymer ?
#
loop_
_entity_poly.entity_id
_entity_poly.type
_entity_poly.pdbx_seq_one_letter_code
_entity_poly.pdbx_strand_id
1 'polypeptide(L)'
;MSRTRIKDERIISEIQKFSTHGFMIVFVGFMVSLLVKVFILQWDIKYWLDTFVIVMGGCLYITVRSVKNGIYLLPSKEGDVRRYKKINLIWGAVSTLIWAALMFLSDFREAGELDIAKSIMSTLLGSVIFFVGITWMQWFIIKRSNKNADKSLDG
;
A
#
# COMPACT_ATOMS: atom_id res chain seq x y z
N MET A 1 27.77 -30.08 21.65
CA MET A 1 28.10 -28.84 20.91
C MET A 1 27.32 -28.84 19.60
N SER A 2 26.30 -27.97 19.50
CA SER A 2 25.49 -27.80 18.29
C SER A 2 26.37 -27.25 17.16
N ARG A 3 26.49 -27.97 16.04
CA ARG A 3 27.11 -27.47 14.81
C ARG A 3 26.18 -26.40 14.22
N THR A 4 26.39 -25.14 14.57
CA THR A 4 25.87 -24.01 13.81
C THR A 4 26.43 -24.12 12.39
N ARG A 5 25.66 -24.71 11.46
CA ARG A 5 25.94 -24.65 10.03
C ARG A 5 26.02 -23.17 9.68
N ILE A 6 27.22 -22.69 9.37
CA ILE A 6 27.42 -21.42 8.70
C ILE A 6 26.61 -21.53 7.41
N LYS A 7 25.42 -20.91 7.38
CA LYS A 7 24.65 -20.80 6.15
C LYS A 7 25.41 -19.82 5.29
N ASP A 8 25.85 -20.28 4.13
CA ASP A 8 26.52 -19.44 3.14
C ASP A 8 25.62 -18.24 2.82
N GLU A 9 26.13 -17.03 3.06
CA GLU A 9 25.44 -15.77 2.79
C GLU A 9 25.02 -15.68 1.33
N ARG A 10 25.80 -16.30 0.42
CA ARG A 10 25.46 -16.38 -1.00
C ARG A 10 24.15 -17.12 -1.20
N ILE A 11 24.00 -18.30 -0.60
CA ILE A 11 22.79 -19.13 -0.72
C ILE A 11 21.58 -18.40 -0.11
N ILE A 12 21.75 -17.74 1.04
CA ILE A 12 20.67 -16.94 1.67
C ILE A 12 20.24 -15.81 0.73
N SER A 13 21.20 -15.07 0.18
CA SER A 13 20.91 -13.94 -0.72
C SER A 13 20.17 -14.39 -1.98
N GLU A 14 20.53 -15.56 -2.51
CA GLU A 14 19.95 -16.11 -3.73
C GLU A 14 18.53 -16.63 -3.50
N ILE A 15 18.30 -17.33 -2.38
CA ILE A 15 16.94 -17.73 -1.95
C ILE A 15 16.05 -16.50 -1.71
N GLN A 16 16.59 -15.44 -1.10
CA GLN A 16 15.84 -14.20 -0.88
C GLN A 16 15.48 -13.51 -2.18
N LYS A 17 16.38 -13.50 -3.18
CA LYS A 17 16.08 -13.01 -4.53
C LYS A 17 14.95 -13.81 -5.16
N PHE A 18 15.04 -15.14 -5.17
CA PHE A 18 13.97 -15.99 -5.73
C PHE A 18 12.64 -15.79 -5.00
N SER A 19 12.66 -15.69 -3.67
CA SER A 19 11.45 -15.45 -2.88
C SER A 19 10.82 -14.09 -3.21
N THR A 20 11.63 -13.05 -3.38
CA THR A 20 11.17 -11.70 -3.74
C THR A 20 10.57 -11.67 -5.15
N HIS A 21 11.25 -12.27 -6.13
CA HIS A 21 10.77 -12.33 -7.50
C HIS A 21 9.51 -13.20 -7.62
N GLY A 22 9.49 -14.36 -6.96
CA GLY A 22 8.32 -15.23 -6.91
C GLY A 22 7.11 -14.54 -6.29
N PHE A 23 7.30 -13.84 -5.16
CA PHE A 23 6.26 -13.03 -4.55
C PHE A 23 5.77 -11.93 -5.50
N MET A 24 6.69 -11.21 -6.17
CA MET A 24 6.33 -10.15 -7.11
C MET A 24 5.50 -10.68 -8.28
N ILE A 25 5.88 -11.80 -8.87
CA ILE A 25 5.14 -12.43 -9.99
C ILE A 25 3.73 -12.81 -9.53
N VAL A 26 3.59 -13.47 -8.38
CA VAL A 26 2.28 -13.87 -7.84
C VAL A 26 1.43 -12.65 -7.51
N PHE A 27 2.02 -11.63 -6.88
CA PHE A 27 1.33 -10.39 -6.54
C PHE A 27 0.83 -9.65 -7.78
N VAL A 28 1.70 -9.47 -8.79
CA VAL A 28 1.32 -8.86 -10.07
C VAL A 28 0.25 -9.69 -10.78
N GLY A 29 0.35 -11.02 -10.75
CA GLY A 29 -0.66 -11.92 -11.30
C GLY A 29 -2.04 -11.71 -10.66
N PHE A 30 -2.11 -11.60 -9.33
CA PHE A 30 -3.36 -11.29 -8.63
C PHE A 30 -3.87 -9.88 -8.95
N MET A 31 -3.00 -8.88 -9.05
CA MET A 31 -3.39 -7.52 -9.43
C MET A 31 -3.97 -7.48 -10.84
N VAL A 32 -3.32 -8.11 -11.82
CA VAL A 32 -3.84 -8.22 -13.20
C VAL A 32 -5.15 -8.97 -13.22
N SER A 33 -5.27 -10.08 -12.48
CA SER A 33 -6.53 -10.83 -12.36
C SER A 33 -7.67 -9.96 -11.85
N LEU A 34 -7.44 -9.17 -10.80
CA LEU A 34 -8.42 -8.23 -10.27
C LEU A 34 -8.80 -7.15 -11.30
N LEU A 35 -7.82 -6.55 -11.98
CA LEU A 35 -8.09 -5.53 -13.00
C LEU A 35 -8.96 -6.08 -14.13
N VAL A 36 -8.67 -7.29 -14.62
CA VAL A 36 -9.45 -7.94 -15.67
C VAL A 36 -10.87 -8.25 -15.18
N LYS A 37 -11.03 -8.85 -13.99
CA LYS A 37 -12.35 -9.19 -13.43
C LYS A 37 -13.22 -7.95 -13.19
N VAL A 38 -12.64 -6.87 -12.67
CA VAL A 38 -13.37 -5.65 -12.29
C VAL A 38 -13.68 -4.78 -13.51
N PHE A 39 -12.69 -4.51 -14.37
CA PHE A 39 -12.83 -3.51 -15.44
C PHE A 39 -13.19 -4.10 -16.80
N ILE A 40 -12.64 -5.26 -17.17
CA ILE A 40 -12.88 -5.87 -18.50
C ILE A 40 -14.13 -6.74 -18.46
N LEU A 41 -14.18 -7.68 -17.52
CA LEU A 41 -15.28 -8.64 -17.40
C LEU A 41 -16.48 -8.10 -16.62
N GLN A 42 -16.29 -7.02 -15.87
CA GLN A 42 -17.32 -6.36 -15.08
C GLN A 42 -18.09 -7.30 -14.13
N TRP A 43 -17.41 -8.30 -13.57
CA TRP A 43 -18.02 -9.29 -12.70
C TRP A 43 -18.56 -8.67 -11.41
N ASP A 44 -19.66 -9.25 -10.90
CA ASP A 44 -20.20 -8.91 -9.59
C ASP A 44 -19.15 -9.16 -8.49
N ILE A 45 -19.20 -8.35 -7.44
CA ILE A 45 -18.29 -8.36 -6.27
C ILE A 45 -18.10 -9.77 -5.74
N LYS A 46 -19.16 -10.59 -5.71
CA LYS A 46 -19.13 -11.98 -5.24
C LYS A 46 -18.06 -12.85 -5.91
N TYR A 47 -17.66 -12.54 -7.15
CA TYR A 47 -16.73 -13.36 -7.94
C TYR A 47 -15.27 -12.92 -7.89
N TRP A 48 -14.98 -11.77 -7.27
CA TRP A 48 -13.62 -11.25 -7.16
C TRP A 48 -13.25 -10.75 -5.75
N LEU A 49 -14.23 -10.64 -4.84
CA LEU A 49 -14.02 -10.22 -3.47
C LEU A 49 -13.02 -11.13 -2.72
N ASP A 50 -13.08 -12.43 -2.97
CA ASP A 50 -12.14 -13.40 -2.41
C ASP A 50 -10.68 -13.06 -2.75
N THR A 51 -10.42 -12.81 -4.02
CA THR A 51 -9.12 -12.46 -4.58
C THR A 51 -8.67 -11.11 -4.01
N PHE A 52 -9.58 -10.14 -3.92
CA PHE A 52 -9.32 -8.84 -3.35
C PHE A 52 -8.93 -8.92 -1.86
N VAL A 53 -9.68 -9.68 -1.06
CA VAL A 53 -9.41 -9.87 0.37
C VAL A 53 -8.05 -10.56 0.58
N ILE A 54 -7.69 -11.54 -0.24
CA ILE A 54 -6.38 -12.21 -0.18
C ILE A 54 -5.25 -11.20 -0.43
N VAL A 55 -5.37 -10.38 -1.49
CA VAL A 55 -4.37 -9.35 -1.82
C VAL A 55 -4.26 -8.31 -0.70
N MET A 56 -5.40 -7.78 -0.23
CA MET A 56 -5.43 -6.79 0.83
C MET A 56 -4.90 -7.33 2.15
N GLY A 57 -5.24 -8.57 2.51
CA GLY A 57 -4.72 -9.25 3.70
C GLY A 57 -3.22 -9.46 3.64
N GLY A 58 -2.69 -9.85 2.48
CA GLY A 58 -1.24 -9.98 2.24
C GLY A 58 -0.50 -8.65 2.39
N CYS A 59 -1.01 -7.59 1.76
CA CYS A 59 -0.48 -6.24 1.91
C CYS A 59 -0.49 -5.79 3.37
N LEU A 60 -1.61 -5.96 4.07
CA LEU A 60 -1.74 -5.59 5.48
C LEU A 60 -0.74 -6.34 6.35
N TYR A 61 -0.60 -7.66 6.17
CA TYR A 61 0.35 -8.47 6.91
C TYR A 61 1.78 -7.99 6.72
N ILE A 62 2.20 -7.74 5.46
CA ILE A 62 3.54 -7.25 5.12
C ILE A 62 3.77 -5.87 5.73
N THR A 63 2.81 -4.95 5.63
CA THR A 63 2.92 -3.61 6.22
C THR A 63 3.05 -3.69 7.73
N VAL A 64 2.18 -4.45 8.41
CA VAL A 64 2.23 -4.61 9.87
C VAL A 64 3.54 -5.25 10.31
N ARG A 65 4.01 -6.29 9.62
CA ARG A 65 5.28 -6.95 9.93
C ARG A 65 6.46 -6.02 9.71
N SER A 66 6.47 -5.25 8.63
CA SER A 66 7.51 -4.26 8.33
C SER A 66 7.57 -3.16 9.38
N VAL A 67 6.42 -2.65 9.82
CA VAL A 67 6.34 -1.67 10.91
C VAL A 67 6.81 -2.26 12.24
N LYS A 68 6.42 -3.50 12.57
CA LYS A 68 6.86 -4.17 13.80
C LYS A 68 8.37 -4.38 13.83
N ASN A 69 8.97 -4.68 12.68
CA ASN A 69 10.40 -4.90 12.54
C ASN A 69 11.20 -3.60 12.33
N GLY A 70 10.54 -2.43 12.32
CA GLY A 70 11.22 -1.15 12.18
C GLY A 70 11.81 -0.88 10.79
N ILE A 71 11.35 -1.57 9.73
CA ILE A 71 11.94 -1.51 8.39
C ILE A 71 11.84 -0.10 7.76
N TYR A 72 10.78 0.64 8.07
CA TYR A 72 10.62 2.01 7.59
C TYR A 72 11.34 2.99 8.52
N LEU A 73 12.57 3.33 8.15
CA LEU A 73 13.40 4.28 8.89
C LEU A 73 13.34 5.68 8.27
N LEU A 74 13.31 6.69 9.13
CA LEU A 74 13.51 8.07 8.73
C LEU A 74 15.01 8.29 8.48
N PRO A 75 15.38 9.08 7.46
CA PRO A 75 16.76 9.50 7.29
C PRO A 75 17.28 10.25 8.51
N SER A 76 18.56 10.10 8.84
CA SER A 76 19.19 10.79 9.98
C SER A 76 19.45 12.27 9.72
N LYS A 77 19.55 12.68 8.46
CA LYS A 77 19.81 14.08 8.07
C LYS A 77 18.51 14.85 7.87
N GLU A 78 18.41 16.04 8.44
CA GLU A 78 17.21 16.89 8.33
C GLU A 78 16.80 17.21 6.88
N GLY A 79 17.79 17.42 6.00
CA GLY A 79 17.54 17.66 4.57
C GLY A 79 16.86 16.48 3.88
N ASP A 80 17.27 15.25 4.23
CA ASP A 80 16.71 14.02 3.68
C ASP A 80 15.32 13.73 4.26
N VAL A 81 15.08 14.05 5.54
CA VAL A 81 13.73 13.99 6.15
C VAL A 81 12.77 14.93 5.43
N ARG A 82 13.21 16.16 5.11
CA ARG A 82 12.38 17.13 4.39
C ARG A 82 12.06 16.64 2.98
N ARG A 83 13.04 16.08 2.27
CA ARG A 83 12.84 15.45 0.94
C ARG A 83 11.86 14.28 1.03
N TYR A 84 12.02 13.42 2.03
CA TYR A 84 11.13 12.29 2.27
C TYR A 84 9.68 12.74 2.50
N LYS A 85 9.46 13.75 3.35
CA LYS A 85 8.11 14.31 3.60
C LYS A 85 7.45 14.83 2.32
N LYS A 86 8.21 15.49 1.44
CA LYS A 86 7.71 15.95 0.13
C LYS A 86 7.29 14.78 -0.75
N ILE A 87 8.13 13.74 -0.84
CA ILE A 87 7.82 12.53 -1.62
C ILE A 87 6.55 11.86 -1.07
N ASN A 88 6.42 11.74 0.25
CA ASN A 88 5.25 11.16 0.88
C ASN A 88 3.97 11.96 0.59
N LEU A 89 4.06 13.30 0.60
CA LEU A 89 2.94 14.17 0.23
C LEU A 89 2.54 14.01 -1.24
N ILE A 90 3.51 13.88 -2.15
CA ILE A 90 3.24 13.59 -3.58
C ILE A 90 2.50 12.26 -3.71
N TRP A 91 2.96 11.21 -3.01
CA TRP A 91 2.27 9.92 -3.04
C TRP A 91 0.85 9.98 -2.45
N GLY A 92 0.65 10.75 -1.37
CA GLY A 92 -0.70 11.03 -0.85
C GLY A 92 -1.60 11.69 -1.89
N ALA A 93 -1.07 12.65 -2.66
CA ALA A 93 -1.83 13.30 -3.74
C ALA A 93 -2.16 12.32 -4.88
N VAL A 94 -1.18 11.50 -5.31
CA VAL A 94 -1.41 10.46 -6.33
C VAL A 94 -2.48 9.46 -5.88
N SER A 95 -2.42 8.97 -4.63
CA SER A 95 -3.45 8.08 -4.08
C SER A 95 -4.83 8.73 -4.08
N THR A 96 -4.91 10.03 -3.78
CA THR A 96 -6.17 10.78 -3.79
C THR A 96 -6.75 10.91 -5.20
N LEU A 97 -5.91 11.19 -6.20
CA LEU A 97 -6.34 11.25 -7.59
C LEU A 97 -6.89 9.91 -8.08
N ILE A 98 -6.22 8.81 -7.73
CA ILE A 98 -6.70 7.45 -8.06
C ILE A 98 -8.05 7.19 -7.41
N TRP A 99 -8.20 7.51 -6.12
CA TRP A 99 -9.45 7.34 -5.39
C TRP A 99 -10.59 8.18 -5.99
N ALA A 100 -10.33 9.45 -6.30
CA ALA A 100 -11.31 10.35 -6.91
C ALA A 100 -11.76 9.84 -8.28
N ALA A 101 -10.83 9.35 -9.11
CA ALA A 101 -11.15 8.76 -10.41
C ALA A 101 -12.04 7.51 -10.26
N LEU A 102 -11.75 6.65 -9.27
CA LEU A 102 -12.57 5.46 -9.00
C LEU A 102 -13.99 5.83 -8.55
N MET A 103 -14.14 6.81 -7.66
CA MET A 103 -15.45 7.29 -7.20
C MET A 103 -16.26 7.92 -8.34
N PHE A 104 -15.59 8.71 -9.18
CA PHE A 104 -16.24 9.31 -10.34
C PHE A 104 -16.70 8.25 -11.35
N LEU A 105 -15.90 7.19 -11.58
CA LEU A 105 -16.27 6.05 -12.42
C LEU A 105 -17.44 5.26 -11.84
N SER A 106 -17.53 5.08 -10.52
CA SER A 106 -18.67 4.39 -9.90
C SER A 106 -19.95 5.21 -10.02
N ASP A 107 -19.89 6.50 -9.74
CA ASP A 107 -21.04 7.41 -9.84
C ASP A 107 -21.62 7.43 -11.27
N PHE A 108 -20.76 7.41 -12.28
CA PHE A 108 -21.21 7.31 -13.68
C PHE A 108 -21.90 5.98 -14.01
N ARG A 109 -21.45 4.87 -13.41
CA ARG A 109 -22.00 3.55 -13.70
C ARG A 109 -23.38 3.33 -13.07
N GLU A 110 -23.68 4.05 -12.00
CA GLU A 110 -24.96 3.98 -11.27
C GLU A 110 -26.02 4.98 -11.78
N ALA A 111 -25.70 5.77 -12.82
CA ALA A 111 -26.46 6.95 -13.19
C ALA A 111 -27.73 6.69 -14.03
N GLY A 112 -28.89 6.88 -13.38
CA GLY A 112 -30.16 7.24 -14.03
C GLY A 112 -30.46 8.75 -14.00
N GLU A 113 -30.19 9.42 -12.87
CA GLU A 113 -30.33 10.88 -12.70
C GLU A 113 -29.16 11.43 -11.87
N LEU A 114 -28.09 11.89 -12.54
CA LEU A 114 -26.96 12.54 -11.86
C LEU A 114 -27.20 14.05 -11.74
N ASP A 115 -27.30 14.54 -10.51
CA ASP A 115 -26.98 15.95 -10.23
C ASP A 115 -25.45 16.10 -10.24
N ILE A 116 -24.93 16.46 -11.42
CA ILE A 116 -23.50 16.58 -11.72
C ILE A 116 -22.81 17.50 -10.70
N ALA A 117 -23.46 18.60 -10.30
CA ALA A 117 -22.88 19.55 -9.36
C ALA A 117 -22.71 18.93 -7.97
N LYS A 118 -23.70 18.15 -7.52
CA LYS A 118 -23.64 17.45 -6.23
C LYS A 118 -22.59 16.34 -6.20
N SER A 119 -22.48 15.53 -7.27
CA SER A 119 -21.46 14.47 -7.35
C SER A 119 -20.04 15.07 -7.35
N ILE A 120 -19.80 16.12 -8.15
CA ILE A 120 -18.49 16.82 -8.16
C ILE A 120 -18.16 17.38 -6.77
N MET A 121 -19.11 18.06 -6.11
CA MET A 121 -18.91 18.62 -4.76
C MET A 121 -18.57 17.54 -3.73
N SER A 122 -19.30 16.42 -3.76
CA SER A 122 -19.09 15.30 -2.84
C SER A 122 -17.74 14.61 -3.07
N THR A 123 -17.35 14.43 -4.33
CA THR A 123 -16.06 13.85 -4.73
C THR A 123 -14.90 14.75 -4.32
N LEU A 124 -15.04 16.07 -4.48
CA LEU A 124 -14.04 17.05 -4.04
C LEU A 124 -13.86 17.01 -2.52
N LEU A 125 -14.95 17.07 -1.76
CA LEU A 125 -14.89 17.01 -0.30
C LEU A 125 -14.29 15.68 0.19
N GLY A 126 -14.73 14.57 -0.41
CA GLY A 126 -14.19 13.24 -0.14
C GLY A 126 -12.70 13.15 -0.46
N SER A 127 -12.25 13.79 -1.55
CA SER A 127 -10.84 13.82 -1.95
C SER A 127 -9.98 14.55 -0.91
N VAL A 128 -10.47 15.67 -0.37
CA VAL A 128 -9.76 16.40 0.70
C VAL A 128 -9.64 15.54 1.95
N ILE A 129 -10.73 14.90 2.38
CA ILE A 129 -10.74 14.01 3.55
C ILE A 129 -9.78 12.83 3.33
N PHE A 130 -9.85 12.21 2.15
CA PHE A 130 -8.99 11.09 1.79
C PHE A 130 -7.51 11.49 1.78
N PHE A 131 -7.17 12.64 1.18
CA PHE A 131 -5.80 13.15 1.14
C PHE A 131 -5.22 13.38 2.54
N VAL A 132 -5.98 14.03 3.42
CA VAL A 132 -5.56 14.26 4.80
C VAL A 132 -5.40 12.92 5.53
N GLY A 133 -6.38 12.02 5.38
CA GLY A 133 -6.36 10.69 6.00
C GLY A 133 -5.18 9.84 5.57
N ILE A 134 -4.91 9.75 4.26
CA ILE A 134 -3.81 8.93 3.73
C ILE A 134 -2.45 9.50 4.13
N THR A 135 -2.28 10.83 4.08
CA THR A 135 -1.02 11.49 4.45
C THR A 135 -0.74 11.31 5.94
N TRP A 136 -1.77 11.46 6.78
CA TRP A 136 -1.67 11.22 8.22
C TRP A 136 -1.34 9.75 8.53
N MET A 137 -2.02 8.81 7.87
CA MET A 137 -1.79 7.37 8.06
C MET A 137 -0.38 6.96 7.64
N GLN A 138 0.13 7.45 6.52
CA GLN A 138 1.51 7.22 6.08
C GLN A 138 2.50 7.71 7.16
N TRP A 139 2.31 8.93 7.67
CA TRP A 139 3.18 9.48 8.72
C TRP A 139 3.12 8.68 10.02
N PHE A 140 1.92 8.24 10.41
CA PHE A 140 1.71 7.40 11.59
C PHE A 140 2.47 6.06 11.49
N ILE A 141 2.37 5.38 10.34
CA ILE A 141 3.06 4.12 10.05
C ILE A 141 4.58 4.29 10.20
N ILE A 142 5.15 5.35 9.61
CA ILE A 142 6.59 5.63 9.67
C ILE A 142 7.03 5.90 11.11
N LYS A 143 6.30 6.76 11.84
CA LYS A 143 6.62 7.08 13.23
C LYS A 143 6.60 5.83 14.12
N ARG A 144 5.64 4.94 13.90
CA ARG A 144 5.53 3.68 14.64
C ARG A 144 6.65 2.70 14.29
N SER A 145 7.05 2.65 13.03
CA SER A 145 8.17 1.84 12.56
C SER A 145 9.49 2.29 13.19
N ASN A 146 9.81 3.58 13.14
CA ASN A 146 11.02 4.13 13.77
C ASN A 146 11.07 3.83 15.27
N LYS A 147 9.96 4.05 16.00
CA LYS A 147 9.88 3.70 17.43
C LYS A 147 10.17 2.22 17.71
N ASN A 148 9.79 1.32 16.80
CA ASN A 148 10.08 -0.11 16.97
C ASN A 148 11.54 -0.44 16.63
N ALA A 149 12.16 0.29 15.70
CA ALA A 149 13.59 0.16 15.42
C ALA A 149 14.43 0.58 16.63
N ASP A 150 14.12 1.72 17.25
CA ASP A 150 14.85 2.22 18.42
C ASP A 150 14.82 1.20 19.58
N LYS A 151 13.64 0.61 19.85
CA LYS A 151 13.48 -0.44 20.87
C LYS A 151 14.33 -1.69 20.65
N SER A 152 14.71 -1.98 19.41
CA SER A 152 15.55 -3.15 19.09
C SER A 152 17.04 -2.90 19.32
N LEU A 153 17.45 -1.64 19.49
CA LEU A 153 18.82 -1.25 19.81
C LEU A 153 19.06 -1.17 21.33
N ASP A 154 17.98 -0.95 22.11
CA ASP A 154 18.02 -0.79 23.57
C ASP A 154 17.87 -2.10 24.37
N GLY A 155 17.72 -3.26 23.71
CA GLY A 155 17.51 -4.57 24.34
C GLY A 155 18.55 -5.60 23.95
#